data_AF-A0A351FI27-F1
#
_entry.id   AF-A0A351FI27-F1
#
_cell.length_a   1.000
_cell.length_b   1.000
_cell.length_c   1.000
_cell.angle_alpha   90.00
_cell.angle_beta   90.00
_cell.angle_gamma   90.00
#
_symmetry.space_group_name_H-M   'P 1'
#
loop_
_entity.id
_entity.type
_entity.pdbx_description
1 polymer ?
#
loop_
_entity_poly.entity_id
_entity_poly.type
_entity_poly.pdbx_seq_one_letter_code
_entity_poly.pdbx_strand_id
1 'polypeptide(L)' 'VRPSFVLGGRAMEIVSSDADLKRYIRTAVEVDPEKPVLVDKYLNNATELDVDALCDAEGNVVIAGIMEHIEQAGVHSG' A
#
# COMPACT_ATOMS: atom_id res chain seq x y z
N VAL A 1 -5.45 4.63 4.12
CA VAL A 1 -5.57 5.42 2.88
C VAL A 1 -4.26 5.32 2.12
N ARG A 2 -4.30 5.09 0.81
CA ARG A 2 -3.13 4.82 -0.03
C ARG A 2 -3.14 5.76 -1.25
N PRO A 3 -2.22 6.74 -1.36
CA PRO A 3 -2.11 7.55 -2.57
C PRO A 3 -1.62 6.71 -3.74
N SER A 4 -1.99 7.11 -4.97
CA SER A 4 -1.44 6.52 -6.19
C SER A 4 -0.04 7.07 -6.49
N PHE A 5 0.77 6.30 -7.22
CA PHE A 5 2.09 6.71 -7.73
C PHE A 5 3.13 7.10 -6.67
N VAL A 6 3.05 6.51 -5.48
CA VAL A 6 4.05 6.66 -4.41
C VAL A 6 4.68 5.31 -4.05
N LEU A 7 5.96 5.32 -3.72
CA LEU A 7 6.69 4.19 -3.16
C LEU A 7 7.10 4.51 -1.72
N GLY A 8 7.36 3.49 -0.91
CA GLY A 8 7.92 3.67 0.44
C GLY A 8 6.90 4.14 1.49
N GLY A 9 5.60 3.86 1.32
CA GLY A 9 4.57 4.29 2.27
C GLY A 9 4.38 5.81 2.39
N ARG A 10 4.96 6.61 1.48
CA ARG A 10 4.87 8.08 1.55
C ARG A 10 3.42 8.53 1.52
N ALA A 11 3.06 9.31 2.54
CA ALA A 11 1.70 9.80 2.74
C ALA A 11 0.65 8.67 2.83
N MET A 12 1.00 7.45 3.22
CA MET A 12 0.01 6.45 3.65
C MET A 12 -0.36 6.70 5.12
N GLU A 13 -1.65 6.61 5.44
CA GLU A 13 -2.13 6.79 6.81
C GLU A 13 -3.25 5.80 7.12
N ILE A 14 -3.20 5.18 8.30
CA ILE A 14 -4.33 4.43 8.85
C ILE A 14 -5.25 5.46 9.51
N VAL A 15 -6.47 5.59 8.99
CA VAL A 15 -7.48 6.52 9.51
C VAL A 15 -8.52 5.76 10.30
N SER A 16 -8.85 6.24 11.49
CA SER A 16 -9.80 5.58 12.41
C SER A 16 -11.11 6.35 12.59
N SER A 17 -11.22 7.54 11.98
CA SER A 17 -12.41 8.37 12.04
C SER A 17 -12.59 9.22 10.78
N ASP A 18 -13.82 9.70 10.57
CA ASP A 18 -14.14 10.66 9.51
C ASP A 18 -13.34 11.97 9.62
N ALA A 19 -13.00 12.38 10.84
CA ALA A 19 -12.20 13.56 11.08
C ALA A 19 -10.75 13.37 10.59
N ASP A 20 -10.18 12.18 10.83
CA ASP A 20 -8.84 11.82 10.35
C ASP A 20 -8.80 11.76 8.83
N LEU A 21 -9.82 11.15 8.21
CA LEU A 21 -9.92 11.10 6.75
C LEU A 21 -10.01 12.50 6.13
N LYS A 22 -10.82 13.40 6.71
CA LYS A 22 -10.94 14.78 6.24
C LYS A 22 -9.63 15.56 6.40
N ARG A 23 -8.89 15.33 7.49
CA ARG A 23 -7.57 15.93 7.70
C ARG A 23 -6.61 15.45 6.62
N TYR A 24 -6.49 14.13 6.47
CA TYR A 24 -5.62 13.48 5.48
C TYR A 24 -5.83 14.04 4.07
N ILE A 25 -7.08 14.10 3.60
CA ILE A 25 -7.39 14.57 2.23
C ILE A 25 -6.95 16.03 2.02
N ARG A 26 -6.98 16.87 3.06
CA ARG A 26 -6.56 18.28 2.98
C ARG A 26 -5.04 18.46 3.00
N THR A 27 -4.29 17.55 3.62
CA THR A 27 -2.85 17.72 3.89
C THR A 27 -1.96 16.82 3.03
N ALA A 28 -2.42 15.62 2.70
CA ALA A 28 -1.61 14.58 2.07
C ALA A 28 -1.77 14.52 0.55
N VAL A 29 -2.78 15.20 0.01
CA VAL A 29 -3.17 15.11 -1.40
C VAL A 29 -3.22 16.54 -1.93
N GLU A 30 -2.20 16.96 -2.68
CA GLU A 30 -2.48 17.94 -3.74
C GLU A 30 -3.50 17.25 -4.64
N VAL A 31 -4.74 17.75 -4.64
CA VAL A 31 -5.88 17.12 -5.31
C VAL A 31 -5.66 17.20 -6.82
N ASP A 32 -4.86 16.29 -7.34
CA ASP A 32 -4.73 16.02 -8.76
C ASP A 32 -5.84 15.02 -9.12
N PRO A 33 -6.84 15.43 -9.93
CA PRO A 33 -7.92 14.54 -10.35
C PRO A 33 -7.43 13.28 -11.09
N GLU A 34 -6.21 13.32 -11.65
CA GLU A 34 -5.59 12.18 -12.33
C GLU A 34 -4.89 11.21 -11.36
N LYS A 35 -4.76 11.55 -10.07
CA LYS A 35 -4.11 10.72 -9.05
C LYS A 35 -5.11 10.33 -7.96
N PRO A 36 -5.95 9.31 -8.20
CA PRO A 36 -6.94 8.88 -7.22
C PRO A 36 -6.28 8.35 -5.95
N VAL A 37 -7.00 8.47 -4.85
CA VAL A 37 -6.59 7.94 -3.54
C VAL A 37 -7.43 6.71 -3.23
N LEU A 38 -6.76 5.60 -2.93
CA LEU A 38 -7.43 4.35 -2.56
C LEU A 38 -7.75 4.34 -1.07
N VAL A 39 -9.03 4.13 -0.76
CA VAL A 39 -9.51 3.88 0.60
C VAL A 39 -9.84 2.41 0.70
N ASP A 40 -9.23 1.73 1.67
CA ASP A 40 -9.32 0.29 1.84
C ASP A 40 -9.55 -0.07 3.30
N LYS A 41 -10.14 -1.24 3.54
CA LYS A 41 -10.36 -1.73 4.89
C LYS A 41 -9.03 -2.20 5.48
N TYR A 42 -8.72 -1.74 6.69
CA TYR A 42 -7.56 -2.23 7.41
C TYR A 42 -7.70 -3.73 7.75
N LEU A 43 -6.67 -4.51 7.41
CA LEU A 43 -6.60 -5.94 7.67
C LEU A 43 -5.89 -6.18 9.01
N ASN A 44 -6.68 -6.25 10.08
CA ASN A 44 -6.15 -6.45 11.42
C ASN A 44 -5.60 -7.87 11.60
N ASN A 45 -4.45 -8.02 12.27
CA ASN A 45 -3.76 -9.28 12.53
C ASN A 45 -3.45 -10.12 11.27
N ALA A 46 -3.20 -9.47 10.14
CA ALA A 46 -2.80 -10.16 8.92
C ALA A 46 -1.27 -10.29 8.83
N THR A 47 -0.81 -11.43 8.33
CA THR A 47 0.59 -11.65 7.91
C THR A 47 0.80 -10.98 6.56
N GLU A 48 1.89 -10.22 6.41
CA GLU A 48 2.29 -9.61 5.15
C GLU A 48 3.37 -10.46 4.46
N LEU A 49 3.23 -10.64 3.14
CA LEU A 49 4.15 -11.40 2.31
C LEU A 49 4.57 -10.56 1.11
N ASP A 50 5.87 -10.51 0.84
CA ASP A 50 6.42 -9.99 -0.41
C ASP A 50 6.84 -11.16 -1.31
N VAL A 51 6.52 -11.04 -2.59
CA VAL A 51 6.84 -12.07 -3.60
C VAL A 51 7.53 -11.41 -4.78
N ASP A 52 8.79 -11.78 -4.99
CA ASP A 52 9.56 -11.37 -6.15
C ASP A 52 9.41 -12.40 -7.27
N ALA A 53 9.03 -11.95 -8.47
CA ALA A 53 8.79 -12.80 -9.62
C ALA A 53 9.29 -12.18 -10.92
N LEU A 54 9.67 -13.04 -11.88
CA LEU A 54 10.05 -12.68 -13.24
C LEU A 54 9.05 -13.33 -14.21
N CYS A 55 8.64 -12.60 -15.25
CA CYS A 55 7.77 -13.11 -16.31
C CYS A 55 8.40 -12.79 -17.67
N ASP A 56 8.50 -13.78 -18.56
CA ASP A 56 8.95 -13.57 -19.94
C ASP A 56 7.79 -13.21 -20.89
N ALA A 57 8.12 -12.90 -22.15
CA ALA A 57 7.14 -12.49 -23.15
C ALA A 57 6.24 -13.65 -23.62
N GLU A 58 6.71 -14.90 -23.48
CA GLU A 58 5.93 -16.11 -23.74
C GLU A 58 4.96 -16.44 -22.60
N GLY A 59 5.05 -15.74 -21.47
CA GLY A 59 4.17 -15.88 -20.31
C GLY A 59 4.65 -16.91 -19.28
N ASN A 60 5.91 -17.36 -19.36
CA ASN A 60 6.49 -18.19 -18.32
C ASN A 60 6.85 -17.32 -17.11
N VAL A 61 6.47 -17.78 -15.92
CA VAL A 61 6.70 -17.07 -14.66
C VAL A 61 7.63 -17.87 -13.75
N VAL A 62 8.63 -17.19 -13.20
CA VAL A 62 9.53 -17.72 -12.16
C VAL A 62 9.31 -16.92 -10.89
N ILE A 63 9.01 -17.61 -9.78
CA ILE A 63 9.01 -17.01 -8.45
C ILE A 63 10.44 -17.08 -7.91
N ALA A 64 11.06 -15.92 -7.71
CA ALA A 64 12.45 -15.82 -7.23
C ALA A 64 12.53 -15.91 -5.70
N GLY A 65 11.53 -15.37 -4.99
CA GLY A 65 11.51 -15.37 -3.54
C GLY A 65 10.10 -15.13 -2.99
N ILE A 66 9.83 -15.73 -1.84
CA ILE A 66 8.66 -15.46 -1.00
C ILE A 66 9.19 -15.10 0.38
N MET A 67 8.85 -13.92 0.87
CA MET A 67 9.35 -13.37 2.12
C MET A 67 8.16 -13.09 3.04
N GLU A 68 8.23 -13.58 4.26
CA GLU A 68 7.25 -13.29 5.31
C GLU A 68 7.77 -12.18 6.21
N HIS A 69 6.97 -11.14 6.41
CA HIS A 69 7.32 -10.07 7.34
C HIS A 69 7.12 -10.54 8.78
N ILE A 70 7.99 -10.06 9.67
CA ILE A 70 7.88 -10.35 11.11
C ILE A 70 6.75 -9.51 11.72
N GLU A 71 6.65 -8.26 11.31
CA GLU A 71 5.57 -7.35 11.65
C GLU A 71 4.27 -7.69 10.91
N GLN A 72 3.14 -7.32 11.52
CA GLN A 72 1.83 -7.49 10.89
C GLN A 72 1.60 -6.45 9.79
N ALA A 73 0.69 -6.79 8.88
CA ALA A 73 0.29 -5.90 7.80
C ALA A 73 -0.13 -4.51 8.31
N GLY A 74 0.46 -3.49 7.70
CA GLY A 74 0.25 -2.09 8.08
C GLY A 74 1.45 -1.42 8.74
N VAL A 75 2.49 -2.19 9.12
CA VAL A 75 3.85 -1.66 9.25
C VAL A 75 4.49 -1.71 7.88
N HIS A 76 5.04 -0.60 7.39
CA HIS A 76 5.63 -0.57 6.06
C HIS A 76 6.85 -1.50 5.98
N SER A 77 6.97 -2.24 4.88
CA SER A 77 8.02 -3.25 4.65
C SER A 77 9.42 -2.71 4.44
N GLY A 78 9.55 -1.42 4.10
CA GLY A 78 10.81 -0.72 3.85
C GLY A 78 11.40 0.02 5.05
#